data_AF-B4FBN2-F1
#
_entry.id   AF-B4FBN2-F1
#
_cell.length_a   1.000
_cell.length_b   1.000
_cell.length_c   1.000
_cell.angle_alpha   90.00
_cell.angle_beta   90.00
_cell.angle_gamma   90.00
#
_symmetry.space_group_name_H-M   'P 1'
#
loop_
_entity.id
_entity.type
_entity.pdbx_description
1 polymer ?
#
loop_
_entity_poly.entity_id
_entity_poly.type
_entity_poly.pdbx_seq_one_letter_code
_entity_poly.pdbx_strand_id
1 'polypeptide(L)'
;MASNRSSSTVVGEMQSRLDRVRRQLSSTSTRHLLQGPLLKRSDTLRKWNERWVILDPATGKIEYKVNRSDKDVRGVVVFDSTSTVTLSPTNFHGLAKYDGCCFYIGTPQKKEYFLCAETPSAARAWVSTLHATQLVLQAHKEAVNSLGENGPAKLGTVATVVAVANATAIEATKEVEAAMKISLRAALGSTTHKLTKGQLDDLTIMMETLRVKDDELHQLLQDIRARDSTINEIADKLQETAEAAETAASAARSIDEERRFFTLELERLKQDHEKQVEASLLRLRESEEKAKLLVEERDRLLTERDSALQEAQMWRSELGKARGNAVILEAAVVRAEEKARVSAADADIRIKEAMNRLESATKEKEDLLALVDALQSQIQRSAVHNSIRLTSVSIQSEVSRNRILLEPA
;
A
#
# COMPACT_ATOMS: atom_id res chain seq x y z
N MET A 1 18.09 -1.15 39.87
CA MET A 1 18.43 0.12 39.18
C MET A 1 18.61 -0.14 37.69
N ALA A 2 17.61 0.18 36.85
CA ALA A 2 17.74 0.11 35.38
C ALA A 2 16.61 0.94 34.71
N SER A 3 16.86 2.22 34.42
CA SER A 3 15.93 3.05 33.63
C SER A 3 16.60 4.30 33.01
N ASN A 4 17.58 4.90 33.69
CA ASN A 4 18.21 6.17 33.27
C ASN A 4 19.23 6.10 32.12
N ARG A 5 19.43 4.97 31.43
CA ARG A 5 20.44 4.84 30.35
C ARG A 5 19.89 4.99 28.93
N SER A 6 18.58 4.86 28.73
CA SER A 6 17.95 4.92 27.39
C SER A 6 17.63 6.35 26.94
N SER A 7 17.24 7.25 27.84
CA SER A 7 16.87 8.63 27.52
C SER A 7 18.03 9.47 26.97
N SER A 8 19.24 9.32 27.54
CA SER A 8 20.45 10.02 27.09
C SER A 8 20.82 9.67 25.64
N THR A 9 20.70 8.40 25.26
CA THR A 9 21.02 7.91 23.91
C THR A 9 20.06 8.47 22.86
N VAL A 10 18.75 8.50 23.15
CA VAL A 10 17.73 9.02 22.23
C VAL A 10 17.93 10.52 21.96
N VAL A 11 18.29 11.31 22.98
CA VAL A 11 18.60 12.74 22.81
C VAL A 11 19.87 12.94 21.98
N GLY A 12 20.92 12.16 22.22
CA GLY A 12 22.15 12.18 21.42
C GLY A 12 21.93 11.78 19.95
N GLU A 13 21.11 10.78 19.70
CA GLU A 13 20.72 10.37 18.34
C GLU A 13 19.84 11.43 17.65
N MET A 14 18.87 12.02 18.34
CA MET A 14 18.08 13.14 17.80
C MET A 14 18.98 14.32 17.42
N GLN A 15 19.95 14.68 18.26
CA GLN A 15 20.91 15.75 17.98
C GLN A 15 21.80 15.42 16.77
N SER A 16 22.30 14.19 16.68
CA SER A 16 23.09 13.71 15.54
C SER A 16 22.28 13.71 14.23
N ARG A 17 21.00 13.32 14.28
CA ARG A 17 20.08 13.35 13.12
C ARG A 17 19.72 14.79 12.72
N LEU A 18 19.46 15.68 13.69
CA LEU A 18 19.30 17.12 13.47
C LEU A 18 20.50 17.70 12.73
N ASP A 19 21.71 17.40 13.18
CA ASP A 19 22.93 17.93 12.58
C ASP A 19 23.24 17.29 11.21
N ARG A 20 22.74 16.08 10.93
CA ARG A 20 22.81 15.46 9.59
C ARG A 20 21.83 16.12 8.60
N VAL A 21 20.59 16.35 9.01
CA VAL A 21 19.57 17.04 8.20
C VAL A 21 19.97 18.50 7.95
N ARG A 22 20.47 19.20 8.98
CA ARG A 22 21.07 20.54 8.84
C ARG A 22 22.22 20.54 7.84
N ARG A 23 23.15 19.58 7.91
CA ARG A 23 24.27 19.46 6.96
C ARG A 23 23.81 19.22 5.53
N GLN A 24 22.84 18.33 5.32
CA GLN A 24 22.30 18.05 3.98
C GLN A 24 21.59 19.27 3.36
N LEU A 25 20.84 20.03 4.16
CA LEU A 25 20.12 21.23 3.69
C LEU A 25 21.03 22.47 3.59
N SER A 26 22.10 22.53 4.39
CA SER A 26 23.17 23.53 4.24
C SER A 26 24.07 23.27 3.01
N SER A 27 23.99 22.07 2.42
CA SER A 27 24.80 21.69 1.25
C SER A 27 24.23 22.16 -0.08
N THR A 28 22.96 22.56 -0.12
CA THR A 28 22.23 22.91 -1.35
C THR A 28 21.78 24.37 -1.41
N SER A 29 22.06 25.17 -0.37
CA SER A 29 21.76 26.60 -0.36
C SER A 29 23.04 27.42 -0.16
N THR A 30 23.27 28.41 -1.01
CA THR A 30 24.33 29.40 -0.84
C THR A 30 24.11 30.14 0.48
N ARG A 31 25.05 29.96 1.42
CA ARG A 31 24.92 30.42 2.81
C ARG A 31 25.16 31.93 2.91
N HIS A 32 24.10 32.71 2.99
CA HIS A 32 24.17 34.16 3.08
C HIS A 32 24.10 34.63 4.54
N LEU A 33 25.25 35.01 5.10
CA LEU A 33 25.34 35.52 6.47
C LEU A 33 24.98 37.01 6.51
N LEU A 34 24.02 37.39 7.36
CA LEU A 34 23.81 38.81 7.68
C LEU A 34 24.84 39.23 8.73
N GLN A 35 25.63 40.26 8.44
CA GLN A 35 26.66 40.74 9.36
C GLN A 35 26.83 42.25 9.32
N GLY A 36 27.21 42.84 10.45
CA GLY A 36 27.44 44.28 10.56
C GLY A 36 27.73 44.77 11.97
N PRO A 37 28.04 46.07 12.12
CA PRO A 37 28.19 46.70 13.41
C PRO A 37 26.82 46.89 14.07
N LEU A 38 26.69 46.47 15.33
CA LEU A 38 25.55 46.78 16.19
C LEU A 38 26.06 47.22 17.56
N LEU A 39 25.36 48.19 18.16
CA LEU A 39 25.53 48.50 19.57
C LEU A 39 24.82 47.40 20.38
N LYS A 40 25.56 46.52 21.04
CA LYS A 40 25.04 45.55 22.01
C LYS A 40 25.09 46.15 23.42
N ARG A 41 23.97 46.11 24.14
CA ARG A 41 23.96 46.45 25.57
C ARG A 41 24.65 45.36 26.38
N SER A 42 25.49 45.75 27.34
CA SER A 42 26.07 44.83 28.31
C SER A 42 25.04 44.46 29.38
N ASP A 43 24.91 43.16 29.65
CA ASP A 43 23.94 42.57 30.57
C ASP A 43 24.12 43.13 32.02
N THR A 44 25.38 43.30 32.46
CA THR A 44 25.73 43.80 33.80
C THR A 44 25.79 45.33 33.87
N LEU A 45 26.67 45.96 33.09
CA LEU A 45 26.96 47.41 33.18
C LEU A 45 25.91 48.29 32.49
N ARG A 46 24.90 47.69 31.84
CA ARG A 46 23.84 48.36 31.03
C ARG A 46 24.33 49.31 29.93
N LYS A 47 25.64 49.38 29.67
CA LYS A 47 26.34 50.21 28.68
C LYS A 47 26.20 49.64 27.27
N TRP A 48 26.00 50.51 26.28
CA TRP A 48 26.09 50.15 24.87
C TRP A 48 27.55 49.99 24.44
N ASN A 49 27.85 48.90 23.75
CA ASN A 49 29.18 48.59 23.23
C ASN A 49 29.03 48.14 21.78
N GLU A 50 29.79 48.73 20.86
CA GLU A 50 29.84 48.27 19.47
C GLU A 50 30.38 46.83 19.39
N ARG A 51 29.73 46.00 18.59
CA ARG A 51 30.11 44.62 18.30
C ARG A 51 29.85 44.33 16.83
N TRP A 52 30.76 43.59 16.21
CA TRP A 52 30.47 42.97 14.92
C TRP A 52 29.59 41.75 15.15
N VAL A 53 28.33 41.79 14.71
CA VAL A 53 27.34 40.72 14.87
C VAL A 53 27.24 39.96 13.55
N ILE A 54 27.11 38.63 13.63
CA ILE A 54 26.97 37.72 12.50
C ILE A 54 25.79 36.78 12.79
N LEU A 55 24.81 36.75 11.88
CA LEU A 55 23.67 35.84 11.88
C LEU A 55 23.78 34.89 10.69
N ASP A 56 23.61 33.59 10.95
CA ASP A 56 23.36 32.57 9.93
C ASP A 56 21.86 32.24 9.86
N PRO A 57 21.13 32.73 8.83
CA PRO A 57 19.69 32.55 8.72
C PRO A 57 19.25 31.10 8.52
N ALA A 58 20.14 30.24 8.02
CA ALA A 58 19.85 28.83 7.79
C ALA A 58 19.94 27.99 9.09
N THR A 59 20.72 28.43 10.08
CA THR A 59 20.94 27.66 11.33
C THR A 59 20.46 28.34 12.60
N GLY A 60 20.11 29.63 12.54
CA GLY A 60 19.77 30.42 13.73
C GLY A 60 20.99 30.84 14.56
N LYS A 61 22.21 30.53 14.12
CA LYS A 61 23.42 30.84 14.88
C LYS A 61 23.71 32.34 14.83
N ILE A 62 23.70 32.99 15.99
CA ILE A 62 24.03 34.42 16.14
C ILE A 62 25.29 34.56 16.99
N GLU A 63 26.36 35.10 16.40
CA GLU A 63 27.66 35.30 17.04
C GLU A 63 28.01 36.79 17.08
N TYR A 64 28.80 37.21 18.07
CA TYR A 64 29.33 38.57 18.11
C TYR A 64 30.81 38.63 18.49
N LYS A 65 31.52 39.57 17.89
CA LYS A 65 32.96 39.83 18.04
C LYS A 65 33.19 41.28 18.49
N VAL A 66 34.42 41.65 18.84
CA VAL A 66 34.73 43.06 19.12
C VAL A 66 34.84 43.82 17.80
N ASN A 67 35.68 43.34 16.88
CA ASN A 67 35.86 43.86 15.53
C ASN A 67 35.51 42.84 14.44
N ARG A 68 35.34 43.31 13.20
CA ARG A 68 35.09 42.48 12.01
C ARG A 68 36.21 41.46 11.74
N SER A 69 37.46 41.86 11.98
CA SER A 69 38.67 41.07 11.68
C SER A 69 39.09 40.09 12.78
N ASP A 70 38.47 40.12 13.96
CA ASP A 70 38.81 39.23 15.06
C ASP A 70 38.55 37.77 14.67
N LYS A 71 39.47 36.86 14.99
CA LYS A 71 39.24 35.42 14.80
C LYS A 71 38.28 34.88 15.87
N ASP A 72 38.48 35.27 17.11
CA ASP A 72 37.74 34.78 18.28
C ASP A 72 36.30 35.34 18.35
N VAL A 73 35.37 34.48 18.76
CA VAL A 73 33.98 34.85 19.02
C VAL A 73 33.85 35.30 20.48
N ARG A 74 33.38 36.53 20.71
CA ARG A 74 33.21 37.09 22.07
C ARG A 74 31.99 36.54 22.78
N GLY A 75 31.01 36.03 22.03
CA GLY A 75 29.88 35.28 22.57
C GLY A 75 28.86 34.90 21.49
N VAL A 76 27.91 34.05 21.90
CA VAL A 76 26.84 33.53 21.05
C VAL A 76 25.49 33.88 21.70
N VAL A 77 24.53 34.33 20.90
CA VAL A 77 23.14 34.50 21.33
C VAL A 77 22.40 33.19 21.06
N VAL A 78 21.82 32.61 22.11
CA VAL A 78 20.96 31.41 22.00
C VAL A 78 19.65 31.83 21.34
N PHE A 79 19.40 31.36 20.13
CA PHE A 79 18.22 31.72 19.33
C PHE A 79 17.56 30.45 18.79
N ASP A 80 16.23 30.39 18.90
CA ASP A 80 15.42 29.28 18.41
C ASP A 80 14.02 29.75 17.96
N SER A 81 13.19 28.82 17.49
CA SER A 81 11.82 29.10 17.04
C SER A 81 10.85 29.58 18.14
N THR A 82 11.27 29.60 19.41
CA THR A 82 10.49 30.12 20.54
C THR A 82 11.07 31.40 21.15
N SER A 83 12.14 31.94 20.57
CA SER A 83 12.69 33.24 20.95
C SER A 83 11.70 34.37 20.57
N THR A 84 11.76 35.50 21.26
CA THR A 84 10.98 36.70 20.92
C THR A 84 11.89 37.72 20.24
N VAL A 85 11.41 38.37 19.18
CA VAL A 85 12.14 39.42 18.48
C VAL A 85 11.21 40.62 18.31
N THR A 86 11.60 41.76 18.85
CA THR A 86 10.76 42.96 18.88
C THR A 86 11.56 44.20 18.52
N LEU A 87 11.08 44.93 17.52
CA LEU A 87 11.56 46.27 17.19
C LEU A 87 10.97 47.27 18.19
N SER A 88 11.81 48.15 18.73
CA SER A 88 11.36 49.21 19.63
C SER A 88 11.12 50.51 18.85
N PRO A 89 9.93 51.13 18.94
CA PRO A 89 9.66 52.41 18.28
C PRO A 89 10.42 53.58 18.91
N THR A 90 10.85 53.46 20.18
CA THR A 90 11.52 54.53 20.94
C THR A 90 12.78 54.01 21.63
N ASN A 91 13.82 54.82 21.70
CA ASN A 91 15.03 54.46 22.43
C ASN A 91 14.83 54.63 23.94
N PHE A 92 14.52 53.53 24.63
CA PHE A 92 14.37 53.48 26.10
C PHE A 92 15.58 54.01 26.89
N HIS A 93 16.75 54.22 26.26
CA HIS A 93 17.99 54.61 26.93
C HIS A 93 18.71 55.84 26.33
N GLY A 94 17.94 56.81 25.82
CA GLY A 94 18.27 58.23 26.10
C GLY A 94 18.86 59.09 24.98
N LEU A 95 18.88 58.64 23.72
CA LEU A 95 19.21 59.51 22.57
C LEU A 95 18.20 59.31 21.45
N ALA A 96 17.43 60.36 21.13
CA ALA A 96 16.37 60.34 20.10
C ALA A 96 16.89 60.00 18.70
N LYS A 97 18.18 60.22 18.41
CA LYS A 97 18.82 59.81 17.15
C LYS A 97 18.78 58.29 16.88
N TYR A 98 18.43 57.49 17.89
CA TYR A 98 18.28 56.03 17.81
C TYR A 98 16.82 55.56 17.97
N ASP A 99 15.84 56.46 17.88
CA ASP A 99 14.43 56.07 17.85
C ASP A 99 14.13 55.23 16.60
N GLY A 100 13.42 54.11 16.78
CA GLY A 100 13.26 53.08 15.74
C GLY A 100 14.52 52.28 15.39
N CYS A 101 15.70 52.58 15.94
CA CYS A 101 16.95 51.84 15.69
C CYS A 101 17.19 50.67 16.65
N CYS A 102 16.46 50.63 17.78
CA CYS A 102 16.62 49.63 18.83
C CYS A 102 15.73 48.40 18.59
N PHE A 103 16.25 47.20 18.84
CA PHE A 103 15.48 45.96 18.89
C PHE A 103 16.01 45.05 19.99
N TYR A 104 15.23 44.06 20.41
CA TYR A 104 15.68 43.07 21.38
C TYR A 104 15.28 41.64 21.01
N ILE A 105 16.11 40.71 21.48
CA ILE A 105 15.93 39.26 21.34
C ILE A 105 15.76 38.67 22.74
N GLY A 106 14.58 38.16 23.06
CA GLY A 106 14.33 37.36 24.26
C GLY A 106 14.54 35.88 23.97
N THR A 107 15.38 35.20 24.75
CA THR A 107 15.61 33.75 24.60
C THR A 107 14.67 32.94 25.50
N PRO A 108 14.45 31.64 25.21
CA PRO A 108 13.62 30.77 26.06
C PRO A 108 14.17 30.60 27.48
N GLN A 109 15.46 30.88 27.66
CA GLN A 109 16.16 30.88 28.96
C GLN A 109 15.91 32.17 29.76
N LYS A 110 14.91 32.98 29.37
CA LYS A 110 14.57 34.30 29.93
C LYS A 110 15.74 35.30 29.92
N LYS A 111 16.64 35.17 28.94
CA LYS A 111 17.73 36.12 28.74
C LYS A 111 17.38 37.10 27.63
N GLU A 112 17.55 38.38 27.89
CA GLU A 112 17.24 39.44 26.92
C GLU A 112 18.51 40.08 26.37
N TYR A 113 18.57 40.23 25.06
CA TYR A 113 19.66 40.87 24.34
C TYR A 113 19.16 42.13 23.66
N PHE A 114 19.58 43.30 24.16
CA PHE A 114 19.24 44.60 23.57
C PHE A 114 20.32 45.00 22.56
N LEU A 115 19.87 45.34 21.35
CA LEU A 115 20.67 45.69 20.19
C LEU A 115 20.18 47.02 19.61
N CYS A 116 21.07 47.80 19.02
CA CYS A 116 20.73 49.01 18.29
C CYS A 116 21.57 49.09 17.02
N ALA A 117 20.91 49.30 15.89
CA ALA A 117 21.56 49.63 14.62
C ALA A 117 21.82 51.15 14.54
N GLU A 118 22.52 51.59 13.49
CA GLU A 118 22.70 53.04 13.26
C GLU A 118 21.40 53.69 12.74
N THR A 119 20.67 53.01 11.84
CA THR A 119 19.46 53.56 11.21
C THR A 119 18.21 52.70 11.49
N PRO A 120 16.99 53.28 11.43
CA PRO A 120 15.75 52.51 11.61
C PRO A 120 15.53 51.48 10.51
N SER A 121 16.01 51.73 9.28
CA SER A 121 15.93 50.75 8.19
C SER A 121 16.85 49.55 8.43
N ALA A 122 18.09 49.77 8.90
CA ALA A 122 18.96 48.67 9.29
C ALA A 122 18.39 47.88 10.48
N ALA A 123 17.76 48.54 11.47
CA ALA A 123 17.10 47.86 12.58
C ALA A 123 15.92 46.99 12.11
N ARG A 124 15.07 47.51 11.22
CA ARG A 124 14.01 46.72 10.56
C ARG A 124 14.58 45.54 9.78
N ALA A 125 15.65 45.75 9.02
CA ALA A 125 16.32 44.71 8.24
C ALA A 125 16.79 43.54 9.13
N TRP A 126 17.49 43.85 10.24
CA TRP A 126 17.87 42.84 11.24
C TRP A 126 16.67 42.08 11.82
N VAL A 127 15.59 42.79 12.19
CA VAL A 127 14.36 42.16 12.74
C VAL A 127 13.69 41.25 11.71
N SER A 128 13.56 41.68 10.46
CA SER A 128 12.97 40.89 9.37
C SER A 128 13.78 39.62 9.07
N THR A 129 15.11 39.70 9.02
CA THR A 129 15.96 38.51 8.83
C THR A 129 15.88 37.57 10.03
N LEU A 130 15.78 38.10 11.26
CA LEU A 130 15.57 37.29 12.46
C LEU A 130 14.21 36.56 12.41
N HIS A 131 13.10 37.24 12.06
CA HIS A 131 11.79 36.59 11.88
C HIS A 131 11.82 35.50 10.81
N ALA A 132 12.43 35.75 9.64
CA ALA A 132 12.61 34.74 8.60
C ALA A 132 13.42 33.52 9.09
N THR A 133 14.45 33.78 9.92
CA THR A 133 15.24 32.73 10.59
C THR A 133 14.38 31.89 11.55
N GLN A 134 13.41 32.48 12.26
CA GLN A 134 12.49 31.73 13.12
C GLN A 134 11.62 30.75 12.33
N LEU A 135 11.15 31.16 11.13
CA LEU A 135 10.40 30.28 10.23
C LEU A 135 11.25 29.08 9.78
N VAL A 136 12.54 29.29 9.46
CA VAL A 136 13.49 28.19 9.15
C VAL A 136 13.59 27.21 10.31
N LEU A 137 13.78 27.73 11.53
CA LEU A 137 13.92 26.93 12.75
C LEU A 137 12.62 26.18 13.11
N GLN A 138 11.46 26.76 12.81
CA GLN A 138 10.17 26.11 12.96
C GLN A 138 9.98 24.99 11.92
N ALA A 139 10.24 25.27 10.64
CA ALA A 139 10.13 24.27 9.58
C ALA A 139 11.06 23.06 9.82
N HIS A 140 12.29 23.30 10.29
CA HIS A 140 13.19 22.22 10.73
C HIS A 140 12.60 21.38 11.87
N LYS A 141 12.01 22.01 12.90
CA LYS A 141 11.38 21.33 14.03
C LYS A 141 10.19 20.48 13.59
N GLU A 142 9.34 21.02 12.72
CA GLU A 142 8.17 20.32 12.17
C GLU A 142 8.56 19.14 11.28
N ALA A 143 9.57 19.30 10.41
CA ALA A 143 10.09 18.23 9.59
C ALA A 143 10.64 17.07 10.44
N VAL A 144 11.40 17.36 11.50
CA VAL A 144 11.96 16.36 12.42
C VAL A 144 10.88 15.63 13.22
N ASN A 145 9.86 16.36 13.70
CA ASN A 145 8.72 15.77 14.41
C ASN A 145 7.83 14.86 13.52
N SER A 146 7.98 14.94 12.20
CA SER A 146 7.08 14.31 11.22
C SER A 146 7.70 13.16 10.41
N LEU A 147 8.84 12.61 10.84
CA LEU A 147 9.69 11.69 10.06
C LEU A 147 9.10 10.30 9.72
N GLY A 148 7.78 10.09 9.90
CA GLY A 148 7.08 8.85 9.56
C GLY A 148 6.27 8.89 8.26
N GLU A 149 5.57 9.99 7.95
CA GLU A 149 4.44 9.94 6.98
C GLU A 149 4.50 10.92 5.80
N ASN A 150 5.39 11.93 5.78
CA ASN A 150 5.42 12.94 4.69
C ASN A 150 6.80 13.59 4.47
N GLY A 151 7.85 12.76 4.41
CA GLY A 151 9.26 13.21 4.32
C GLY A 151 9.58 14.17 3.16
N PRO A 152 9.29 13.83 1.89
CA PRO A 152 9.73 14.63 0.73
C PRO A 152 9.11 16.03 0.67
N ALA A 153 7.79 16.14 0.89
CA ALA A 153 7.08 17.41 0.83
C ALA A 153 7.57 18.41 1.89
N LYS A 154 7.79 17.93 3.13
CA LYS A 154 8.27 18.77 4.25
C LYS A 154 9.73 19.20 4.08
N LEU A 155 10.59 18.37 3.46
CA LEU A 155 11.94 18.80 3.06
C LEU A 155 11.89 19.91 1.99
N GLY A 156 10.94 19.84 1.06
CA GLY A 156 10.65 20.93 0.12
C GLY A 156 10.28 22.24 0.82
N THR A 157 9.35 22.20 1.79
CA THR A 157 8.98 23.36 2.61
C THR A 157 10.19 23.99 3.31
N VAL A 158 11.06 23.18 3.92
CA VAL A 158 12.26 23.69 4.58
C VAL A 158 13.21 24.37 3.59
N ALA A 159 13.41 23.79 2.40
CA ALA A 159 14.25 24.39 1.36
C ALA A 159 13.70 25.75 0.90
N THR A 160 12.38 25.87 0.70
CA THR A 160 11.73 27.15 0.36
C THR A 160 11.94 28.21 1.45
N VAL A 161 11.73 27.86 2.72
CA VAL A 161 11.86 28.81 3.83
C VAL A 161 13.32 29.24 4.05
N VAL A 162 14.29 28.33 3.87
CA VAL A 162 15.73 28.68 3.88
C VAL A 162 16.08 29.65 2.73
N ALA A 163 15.54 29.42 1.52
CA ALA A 163 15.75 30.33 0.39
C ALA A 163 15.18 31.74 0.66
N VAL A 164 13.98 31.83 1.26
CA VAL A 164 13.37 33.11 1.67
C VAL A 164 14.21 33.80 2.75
N ALA A 165 14.73 33.08 3.74
CA ALA A 165 15.59 33.66 4.78
C ALA A 165 16.93 34.18 4.22
N ASN A 166 17.54 33.44 3.29
CA ASN A 166 18.76 33.88 2.59
C ASN A 166 18.49 35.12 1.70
N ALA A 167 17.39 35.14 0.94
CA ALA A 167 17.00 36.33 0.16
C ALA A 167 16.76 37.55 1.06
N THR A 168 16.09 37.35 2.20
CA THR A 168 15.87 38.40 3.21
C THR A 168 17.21 38.91 3.78
N ALA A 169 18.20 38.04 3.99
CA ALA A 169 19.53 38.43 4.45
C ALA A 169 20.34 39.20 3.39
N ILE A 170 20.21 38.85 2.10
CA ILE A 170 20.83 39.59 0.99
C ILE A 170 20.31 41.02 0.94
N GLU A 171 18.98 41.23 0.97
CA GLU A 171 18.41 42.58 0.98
C GLU A 171 18.75 43.34 2.27
N ALA A 172 18.71 42.68 3.42
CA ALA A 172 19.10 43.28 4.70
C ALA A 172 20.58 43.72 4.73
N THR A 173 21.46 43.04 4.01
CA THR A 173 22.88 43.42 3.91
C THR A 173 23.04 44.80 3.25
N LYS A 174 22.22 45.13 2.23
CA LYS A 174 22.26 46.44 1.56
C LYS A 174 21.91 47.59 2.53
N GLU A 175 20.89 47.39 3.36
CA GLU A 175 20.48 48.36 4.39
C GLU A 175 21.55 48.53 5.48
N VAL A 176 22.20 47.45 5.91
CA VAL A 176 23.29 47.48 6.89
C VAL A 176 24.54 48.18 6.32
N GLU A 177 24.89 47.94 5.05
CA GLU A 177 26.00 48.63 4.38
C GLU A 177 25.70 50.12 4.14
N ALA A 178 24.46 50.47 3.77
CA ALA A 178 24.03 51.86 3.64
C ALA A 178 24.13 52.61 4.98
N ALA A 179 23.70 51.98 6.08
CA ALA A 179 23.84 52.51 7.42
C ALA A 179 25.33 52.70 7.82
N MET A 180 26.20 51.72 7.54
CA MET A 180 27.63 51.80 7.82
C MET A 180 28.32 52.97 7.07
N LYS A 181 27.90 53.25 5.83
CA LYS A 181 28.40 54.41 5.05
C LYS A 181 27.98 55.76 5.67
N ILE A 182 26.84 55.82 6.36
CA ILE A 182 26.38 57.03 7.07
C ILE A 182 27.25 57.29 8.31
N SER A 183 27.52 56.27 9.14
CA SER A 183 28.42 56.38 10.29
C SER A 183 29.83 56.85 9.89
N LEU A 184 30.37 56.29 8.80
CA LEU A 184 31.69 56.66 8.28
C LEU A 184 31.74 58.14 7.86
N ARG A 185 30.69 58.64 7.18
CA ARG A 185 30.60 60.06 6.80
C ARG A 185 30.50 60.98 8.01
N ALA A 186 29.75 60.58 9.04
CA ALA A 186 29.61 61.36 10.27
C ALA A 186 30.93 61.50 11.06
N ALA A 187 31.82 60.52 10.97
CA ALA A 187 33.13 60.54 11.63
C ALA A 187 34.17 61.47 10.98
N LEU A 188 33.99 61.86 9.71
CA LEU A 188 35.01 62.56 8.91
C LEU A 188 34.78 64.07 8.72
N GLY A 189 33.64 64.62 9.14
CA GLY A 189 33.16 65.94 8.71
C GLY A 189 33.50 67.17 9.57
N SER A 190 34.57 67.16 10.39
CA SER A 190 34.68 68.08 11.55
C SER A 190 35.88 69.06 11.58
N THR A 191 36.44 69.50 10.44
CA THR A 191 37.58 70.46 10.44
C THR A 191 37.55 71.50 9.31
N THR A 192 37.19 72.76 9.63
CA THR A 192 37.62 73.96 8.88
C THR A 192 37.81 75.15 9.83
N HIS A 193 38.99 75.77 9.81
CA HIS A 193 39.30 77.00 10.56
C HIS A 193 39.25 78.23 9.65
N LYS A 194 38.85 79.38 10.21
CA LYS A 194 39.00 80.71 9.59
C LYS A 194 40.37 81.31 9.96
N LEU A 195 40.96 82.10 9.06
CA LEU A 195 42.05 83.03 9.39
C LEU A 195 41.75 84.45 8.88
N THR A 196 42.26 85.44 9.61
CA THR A 196 41.97 86.87 9.50
C THR A 196 42.84 87.60 8.47
N LYS A 197 42.29 88.67 7.88
CA LYS A 197 42.90 89.48 6.80
C LYS A 197 43.60 90.73 7.35
N GLY A 198 44.91 90.85 7.12
CA GLY A 198 45.65 92.11 7.26
C GLY A 198 45.75 92.88 5.94
N GLN A 199 45.99 94.19 6.00
CA GLN A 199 46.17 95.03 4.80
C GLN A 199 47.41 94.61 4.00
N LEU A 200 47.26 94.56 2.68
CA LEU A 200 48.31 94.33 1.69
C LEU A 200 48.29 95.49 0.68
N ASP A 201 49.45 95.76 0.09
CA ASP A 201 49.66 96.80 -0.93
C ASP A 201 49.06 96.40 -2.31
N ASP A 202 48.57 97.36 -3.10
CA ASP A 202 47.75 97.09 -4.30
C ASP A 202 48.52 96.35 -5.41
N LEU A 203 49.82 96.63 -5.60
CA LEU A 203 50.65 95.89 -6.54
C LEU A 203 50.88 94.45 -6.06
N THR A 204 51.10 94.30 -4.75
CA THR A 204 51.21 93.00 -4.09
C THR A 204 49.91 92.19 -4.21
N ILE A 205 48.74 92.84 -4.06
CA ILE A 205 47.42 92.24 -4.27
C ILE A 205 47.26 91.77 -5.72
N MET A 206 47.68 92.57 -6.71
CA MET A 206 47.57 92.18 -8.12
C MET A 206 48.46 90.96 -8.45
N MET A 207 49.73 90.97 -8.02
CA MET A 207 50.64 89.85 -8.22
C MET A 207 50.17 88.57 -7.54
N GLU A 208 49.71 88.67 -6.29
CA GLU A 208 49.17 87.53 -5.56
C GLU A 208 47.84 87.04 -6.18
N THR A 209 46.99 87.94 -6.70
CA THR A 209 45.77 87.55 -7.41
C THR A 209 46.09 86.78 -8.69
N LEU A 210 47.10 87.22 -9.48
CA LEU A 210 47.53 86.49 -10.67
C LEU A 210 48.14 85.13 -10.31
N ARG A 211 48.96 85.06 -9.25
CA ARG A 211 49.53 83.81 -8.73
C ARG A 211 48.44 82.82 -8.30
N VAL A 212 47.47 83.29 -7.51
CA VAL A 212 46.30 82.50 -7.08
C VAL A 212 45.46 82.05 -8.28
N LYS A 213 45.31 82.87 -9.32
CA LYS A 213 44.59 82.47 -10.54
C LYS A 213 45.33 81.42 -11.36
N ASP A 214 46.66 81.48 -11.40
CA ASP A 214 47.47 80.44 -12.05
C ASP A 214 47.46 79.13 -11.24
N ASP A 215 47.56 79.21 -9.90
CA ASP A 215 47.39 78.07 -8.98
C ASP A 215 45.99 77.44 -9.15
N GLU A 216 44.92 78.25 -9.24
CA GLU A 216 43.54 77.79 -9.51
C GLU A 216 43.42 77.08 -10.87
N LEU A 217 44.06 77.61 -11.93
CA LEU A 217 44.06 76.97 -13.26
C LEU A 217 44.80 75.64 -13.26
N HIS A 218 45.95 75.56 -12.58
CA HIS A 218 46.69 74.31 -12.41
C HIS A 218 45.90 73.28 -11.60
N GLN A 219 45.19 73.70 -10.55
CA GLN A 219 44.30 72.83 -9.79
C GLN A 219 43.13 72.32 -10.64
N LEU A 220 42.46 73.20 -11.41
CA LEU A 220 41.39 72.81 -12.32
C LEU A 220 41.85 71.80 -13.39
N LEU A 221 43.08 71.94 -13.91
CA LEU A 221 43.67 70.98 -14.84
C LEU A 221 43.88 69.60 -14.19
N GLN A 222 44.33 69.56 -12.93
CA GLN A 222 44.48 68.30 -12.18
C GLN A 222 43.12 67.67 -11.89
N ASP A 223 42.13 68.45 -11.46
CA ASP A 223 40.75 68.01 -11.20
C ASP A 223 40.10 67.43 -12.46
N ILE A 224 40.32 68.02 -13.64
CA ILE A 224 39.82 67.49 -14.92
C ILE A 224 40.46 66.13 -15.20
N ARG A 225 41.79 65.99 -15.10
CA ARG A 225 42.48 64.71 -15.31
C ARG A 225 42.03 63.61 -14.33
N ALA A 226 41.78 63.98 -13.07
CA ALA A 226 41.24 63.05 -12.08
C ALA A 226 39.82 62.59 -12.43
N ARG A 227 38.98 63.50 -12.96
CA ARG A 227 37.64 63.16 -13.47
C ARG A 227 37.72 62.28 -14.71
N ASP A 228 38.61 62.56 -15.66
CA ASP A 228 38.81 61.73 -16.85
C ASP A 228 39.24 60.31 -16.47
N SER A 229 40.17 60.16 -15.52
CA SER A 229 40.54 58.85 -14.96
C SER A 229 39.33 58.13 -14.33
N THR A 230 38.50 58.86 -13.59
CA THR A 230 37.28 58.30 -12.96
C THR A 230 36.24 57.91 -14.02
N ILE A 231 36.10 58.66 -15.10
CA ILE A 231 35.19 58.37 -16.22
C ILE A 231 35.63 57.10 -16.94
N ASN A 232 36.92 56.94 -17.22
CA ASN A 232 37.46 55.73 -17.85
C ASN A 232 37.24 54.50 -16.94
N GLU A 233 37.55 54.61 -15.64
CA GLU A 233 37.25 53.54 -14.67
C GLU A 233 35.76 53.16 -14.60
N ILE A 234 34.85 54.11 -14.82
CA ILE A 234 33.40 53.84 -14.88
C ILE A 234 33.04 53.17 -16.22
N ALA A 235 33.63 53.61 -17.33
CA ALA A 235 33.41 53.01 -18.64
C ALA A 235 33.86 51.54 -18.66
N ASP A 236 35.04 51.22 -18.12
CA ASP A 236 35.55 49.85 -18.02
C ASP A 236 34.60 48.96 -17.19
N LYS A 237 34.16 49.44 -16.02
CA LYS A 237 33.20 48.71 -15.15
C LYS A 237 31.83 48.52 -15.82
N LEU A 238 31.39 49.47 -16.64
CA LEU A 238 30.15 49.34 -17.43
C LEU A 238 30.30 48.30 -18.54
N GLN A 239 31.47 48.23 -19.20
CA GLN A 239 31.79 47.22 -20.20
C GLN A 239 31.84 45.82 -19.58
N GLU A 240 32.56 45.62 -18.46
CA GLU A 240 32.56 44.36 -17.71
C GLU A 240 31.14 43.92 -17.30
N THR A 241 30.30 44.88 -16.88
CA THR A 241 28.90 44.62 -16.51
C THR A 241 28.06 44.20 -17.72
N ALA A 242 28.29 44.80 -18.89
CA ALA A 242 27.59 44.44 -20.12
C ALA A 242 27.96 43.02 -20.60
N GLU A 243 29.24 42.67 -20.59
CA GLU A 243 29.73 41.32 -20.96
C GLU A 243 29.23 40.24 -19.99
N ALA A 244 29.21 40.53 -18.68
CA ALA A 244 28.61 39.66 -17.68
C ALA A 244 27.10 39.47 -17.89
N ALA A 245 26.37 40.54 -18.25
CA ALA A 245 24.94 40.49 -18.55
C ALA A 245 24.65 39.69 -19.82
N GLU A 246 25.44 39.84 -20.88
CA GLU A 246 25.31 39.06 -22.12
C GLU A 246 25.58 37.57 -21.86
N THR A 247 26.64 37.25 -21.10
CA THR A 247 26.97 35.88 -20.69
C THR A 247 25.83 35.24 -19.90
N ALA A 248 25.26 35.97 -18.92
CA ALA A 248 24.12 35.51 -18.15
C ALA A 248 22.85 35.31 -19.01
N ALA A 249 22.59 36.21 -19.96
CA ALA A 249 21.46 36.10 -20.89
C ALA A 249 21.64 34.95 -21.92
N SER A 250 22.88 34.61 -22.27
CA SER A 250 23.20 33.43 -23.08
C SER A 250 22.94 32.14 -22.31
N ALA A 251 23.47 32.03 -21.08
CA ALA A 251 23.24 30.89 -20.21
C ALA A 251 21.75 30.67 -19.89
N ALA A 252 21.01 31.74 -19.61
CA ALA A 252 19.57 31.69 -19.35
C ALA A 252 18.76 31.16 -20.55
N ARG A 253 19.15 31.52 -21.79
CA ARG A 253 18.52 30.99 -23.01
C ARG A 253 18.78 29.50 -23.19
N SER A 254 20.03 29.06 -23.04
CA SER A 254 20.40 27.64 -23.12
C SER A 254 19.66 26.79 -22.08
N ILE A 255 19.52 27.28 -20.84
CA ILE A 255 18.75 26.59 -19.79
C ILE A 255 17.25 26.52 -20.12
N ASP A 256 16.65 27.56 -20.72
CA ASP A 256 15.24 27.52 -21.11
C ASP A 256 14.99 26.60 -22.32
N GLU A 257 15.94 26.49 -23.24
CA GLU A 257 15.91 25.53 -24.36
C GLU A 257 15.95 24.09 -23.85
N GLU A 258 16.89 23.74 -22.96
CA GLU A 258 16.93 22.42 -22.30
C GLU A 258 15.65 22.14 -21.51
N ARG A 259 15.17 23.11 -20.73
CA ARG A 259 13.91 23.00 -19.97
C ARG A 259 12.71 22.70 -20.88
N ARG A 260 12.59 23.39 -22.02
CA ARG A 260 11.53 23.14 -23.01
C ARG A 260 11.63 21.73 -23.58
N PHE A 261 12.83 21.28 -23.94
CA PHE A 261 13.07 19.93 -24.43
C PHE A 261 12.65 18.87 -23.41
N PHE A 262 13.10 18.98 -22.15
CA PHE A 262 12.70 18.05 -21.09
C PHE A 262 11.20 18.09 -20.78
N THR A 263 10.55 19.25 -20.91
CA THR A 263 9.09 19.36 -20.70
C THR A 263 8.34 18.57 -21.77
N LEU A 264 8.72 18.71 -23.04
CA LEU A 264 8.12 17.94 -24.15
C LEU A 264 8.35 16.43 -24.02
N GLU A 265 9.54 16.02 -23.61
CA GLU A 265 9.86 14.60 -23.40
C GLU A 265 9.07 14.00 -22.22
N LEU A 266 8.87 14.77 -21.14
CA LEU A 266 8.01 14.36 -20.02
C LEU A 266 6.52 14.24 -20.44
N GLU A 267 6.02 15.16 -21.27
CA GLU A 267 4.65 15.08 -21.81
C GLU A 267 4.48 13.85 -22.72
N ARG A 268 5.47 13.55 -23.57
CA ARG A 268 5.50 12.34 -24.41
C ARG A 268 5.47 11.07 -23.57
N LEU A 269 6.37 10.95 -22.60
CA LEU A 269 6.44 9.78 -21.70
C LEU A 269 5.15 9.61 -20.88
N LYS A 270 4.52 10.72 -20.44
CA LYS A 270 3.23 10.68 -19.76
C LYS A 270 2.13 10.11 -20.67
N GLN A 271 2.02 10.61 -21.91
CA GLN A 271 1.02 10.11 -22.86
C GLN A 271 1.22 8.64 -23.21
N ASP A 272 2.45 8.19 -23.37
CA ASP A 272 2.74 6.78 -23.68
C ASP A 272 2.46 5.86 -22.49
N HIS A 273 2.71 6.31 -21.25
CA HIS A 273 2.31 5.57 -20.06
C HIS A 273 0.78 5.53 -19.89
N GLU A 274 0.07 6.62 -20.19
CA GLU A 274 -1.40 6.69 -20.15
C GLU A 274 -2.04 5.70 -21.14
N LYS A 275 -1.55 5.64 -22.39
CA LYS A 275 -1.93 4.62 -23.38
C LYS A 275 -1.64 3.19 -22.89
N GLN A 276 -0.49 2.97 -22.24
CA GLN A 276 -0.12 1.66 -21.69
C GLN A 276 -1.05 1.21 -20.56
N VAL A 277 -1.47 2.15 -19.71
CA VAL A 277 -2.48 1.92 -18.65
C VAL A 277 -3.85 1.62 -19.26
N GLU A 278 -4.29 2.38 -20.26
CA GLU A 278 -5.55 2.11 -20.95
C GLU A 278 -5.56 0.70 -21.59
N ALA A 279 -4.49 0.33 -22.30
CA ALA A 279 -4.33 -0.99 -22.90
C ALA A 279 -4.18 -2.14 -21.87
N SER A 280 -3.78 -1.86 -20.63
CA SER A 280 -3.78 -2.86 -19.55
C SER A 280 -5.15 -3.02 -18.91
N LEU A 281 -5.89 -1.92 -18.72
CA LEU A 281 -7.28 -1.92 -18.23
C LEU A 281 -8.26 -2.59 -19.19
N LEU A 282 -8.02 -2.50 -20.51
CA LEU A 282 -8.83 -3.17 -21.52
C LEU A 282 -8.62 -4.70 -21.46
N ARG A 283 -7.35 -5.15 -21.41
CA ARG A 283 -7.01 -6.57 -21.22
C ARG A 283 -7.50 -7.14 -19.88
N LEU A 284 -7.51 -6.34 -18.81
CA LEU A 284 -8.07 -6.75 -17.53
C LEU A 284 -9.57 -7.02 -17.67
N ARG A 285 -10.34 -6.08 -18.26
CA ARG A 285 -11.78 -6.26 -18.51
C ARG A 285 -12.09 -7.50 -19.35
N GLU A 286 -11.35 -7.74 -20.44
CA GLU A 286 -11.48 -8.96 -21.24
C GLU A 286 -11.22 -10.23 -20.42
N SER A 287 -10.28 -10.20 -19.48
CA SER A 287 -9.97 -11.34 -18.61
C SER A 287 -11.04 -11.57 -17.54
N GLU A 288 -11.65 -10.49 -17.01
CA GLU A 288 -12.77 -10.55 -16.08
C GLU A 288 -14.04 -11.12 -16.75
N GLU A 289 -14.31 -10.74 -18.01
CA GLU A 289 -15.41 -11.30 -18.80
C GLU A 289 -15.21 -12.79 -19.08
N LYS A 290 -14.00 -13.21 -19.47
CA LYS A 290 -13.65 -14.63 -19.61
C LYS A 290 -13.80 -15.40 -18.29
N ALA A 291 -13.41 -14.80 -17.17
CA ALA A 291 -13.58 -15.40 -15.85
C ALA A 291 -15.06 -15.59 -15.48
N LYS A 292 -15.93 -14.61 -15.78
CA LYS A 292 -17.39 -14.73 -15.58
C LYS A 292 -17.99 -15.89 -16.39
N LEU A 293 -17.61 -16.02 -17.66
CA LEU A 293 -18.08 -17.13 -18.52
C LEU A 293 -17.66 -18.50 -17.98
N LEU A 294 -16.41 -18.66 -17.51
CA LEU A 294 -15.92 -19.89 -16.88
C LEU A 294 -16.65 -20.21 -15.56
N VAL A 295 -17.01 -19.18 -14.78
CA VAL A 295 -17.80 -19.30 -13.55
C VAL A 295 -19.21 -19.82 -13.88
N GLU A 296 -19.88 -19.28 -14.90
CA GLU A 296 -21.18 -19.76 -15.37
C GLU A 296 -21.12 -21.20 -15.91
N GLU A 297 -20.12 -21.53 -16.74
CA GLU A 297 -19.92 -22.87 -17.27
C GLU A 297 -19.74 -23.90 -16.15
N ARG A 298 -18.92 -23.58 -15.14
CA ARG A 298 -18.73 -24.43 -13.96
C ARG A 298 -20.02 -24.62 -13.17
N ASP A 299 -20.90 -23.63 -13.02
CA ASP A 299 -22.20 -23.82 -12.35
C ASP A 299 -23.15 -24.75 -13.14
N ARG A 300 -23.14 -24.65 -14.47
CA ARG A 300 -23.91 -25.56 -15.34
C ARG A 300 -23.41 -27.01 -15.18
N LEU A 301 -22.10 -27.22 -15.23
CA LEU A 301 -21.47 -28.54 -15.05
C LEU A 301 -21.71 -29.13 -13.65
N LEU A 302 -21.72 -28.30 -12.60
CA LEU A 302 -22.09 -28.73 -11.24
C LEU A 302 -23.56 -29.18 -11.18
N THR A 303 -24.46 -28.44 -11.82
CA THR A 303 -25.90 -28.75 -11.88
C THR A 303 -26.16 -30.06 -12.65
N GLU A 304 -25.46 -30.27 -13.77
CA GLU A 304 -25.53 -31.50 -14.56
C GLU A 304 -24.99 -32.71 -13.77
N ARG A 305 -23.83 -32.56 -13.12
CA ARG A 305 -23.26 -33.58 -12.21
C ARG A 305 -24.26 -33.99 -11.13
N ASP A 306 -24.89 -33.03 -10.46
CA ASP A 306 -25.80 -33.31 -9.35
C ASP A 306 -27.10 -33.97 -9.82
N SER A 307 -27.59 -33.58 -11.00
CA SER A 307 -28.72 -34.25 -11.67
C SER A 307 -28.40 -35.70 -12.02
N ALA A 308 -27.22 -35.97 -12.60
CA ALA A 308 -26.77 -37.32 -12.93
C ALA A 308 -26.54 -38.19 -11.68
N LEU A 309 -26.04 -37.60 -10.58
CA LEU A 309 -25.91 -38.29 -9.29
C LEU A 309 -27.27 -38.65 -8.70
N GLN A 310 -28.26 -37.76 -8.77
CA GLN A 310 -29.63 -38.03 -8.33
C GLN A 310 -30.28 -39.14 -9.16
N GLU A 311 -30.12 -39.12 -10.49
CA GLU A 311 -30.64 -40.18 -11.36
C GLU A 311 -29.98 -41.53 -11.06
N ALA A 312 -28.66 -41.57 -10.89
CA ALA A 312 -27.93 -42.78 -10.51
C ALA A 312 -28.36 -43.34 -9.14
N GLN A 313 -28.73 -42.48 -8.18
CA GLN A 313 -29.31 -42.91 -6.91
C GLN A 313 -30.71 -43.51 -7.08
N MET A 314 -31.56 -42.91 -7.93
CA MET A 314 -32.89 -43.45 -8.26
C MET A 314 -32.77 -44.85 -8.90
N TRP A 315 -31.92 -45.01 -9.91
CA TRP A 315 -31.70 -46.31 -10.55
C TRP A 315 -31.14 -47.38 -9.59
N ARG A 316 -30.28 -46.99 -8.63
CA ARG A 316 -29.82 -47.91 -7.56
C ARG A 316 -30.95 -48.35 -6.64
N SER A 317 -31.89 -47.45 -6.32
CA SER A 317 -33.07 -47.75 -5.51
C SER A 317 -34.01 -48.72 -6.23
N GLU A 318 -34.33 -48.45 -7.50
CA GLU A 318 -35.17 -49.34 -8.32
C GLU A 318 -34.51 -50.71 -8.55
N LEU A 319 -33.20 -50.76 -8.80
CA LEU A 319 -32.45 -52.02 -8.88
C LEU A 319 -32.52 -52.83 -7.57
N GLY A 320 -32.48 -52.15 -6.41
CA GLY A 320 -32.67 -52.76 -5.10
C GLY A 320 -34.05 -53.40 -4.95
N LYS A 321 -35.11 -52.67 -5.32
CA LYS A 321 -36.51 -53.18 -5.32
C LYS A 321 -36.67 -54.35 -6.28
N ALA A 322 -36.16 -54.25 -7.50
CA ALA A 322 -36.23 -55.31 -8.50
C ALA A 322 -35.54 -56.60 -8.03
N ARG A 323 -34.35 -56.50 -7.41
CA ARG A 323 -33.65 -57.63 -6.80
C ARG A 323 -34.44 -58.24 -5.64
N GLY A 324 -35.05 -57.43 -4.78
CA GLY A 324 -35.93 -57.92 -3.71
C GLY A 324 -37.13 -58.70 -4.25
N ASN A 325 -37.79 -58.17 -5.29
CA ASN A 325 -38.91 -58.84 -5.95
C ASN A 325 -38.49 -60.16 -6.63
N ALA A 326 -37.31 -60.22 -7.25
CA ALA A 326 -36.78 -61.44 -7.83
C ALA A 326 -36.61 -62.55 -6.78
N VAL A 327 -35.99 -62.24 -5.63
CA VAL A 327 -35.84 -63.20 -4.51
C VAL A 327 -37.19 -63.68 -3.97
N ILE A 328 -38.19 -62.80 -3.87
CA ILE A 328 -39.56 -63.18 -3.45
C ILE A 328 -40.21 -64.14 -4.46
N LEU A 329 -40.04 -63.90 -5.76
CA LEU A 329 -40.55 -64.74 -6.84
C LEU A 329 -39.82 -66.10 -6.89
N GLU A 330 -38.50 -66.13 -6.81
CA GLU A 330 -37.70 -67.36 -6.70
C GLU A 330 -38.17 -68.22 -5.52
N ALA A 331 -38.33 -67.62 -4.34
CA ALA A 331 -38.83 -68.31 -3.17
C ALA A 331 -40.28 -68.80 -3.33
N ALA A 332 -41.10 -68.11 -4.14
CA ALA A 332 -42.47 -68.55 -4.46
C ALA A 332 -42.48 -69.73 -5.45
N VAL A 333 -41.60 -69.72 -6.46
CA VAL A 333 -41.41 -70.84 -7.40
C VAL A 333 -40.97 -72.09 -6.65
N VAL A 334 -39.92 -72.01 -5.82
CA VAL A 334 -39.42 -73.16 -5.03
C VAL A 334 -40.52 -73.75 -4.14
N ARG A 335 -41.36 -72.91 -3.50
CA ARG A 335 -42.52 -73.39 -2.71
C ARG A 335 -43.59 -74.07 -3.58
N ALA A 336 -43.82 -73.60 -4.80
CA ALA A 336 -44.78 -74.18 -5.73
C ALA A 336 -44.28 -75.53 -6.29
N GLU A 337 -43.00 -75.60 -6.67
CA GLU A 337 -42.32 -76.82 -7.11
C GLU A 337 -42.32 -77.89 -6.02
N GLU A 338 -41.97 -77.54 -4.79
CA GLU A 338 -42.00 -78.48 -3.66
C GLU A 338 -43.42 -78.97 -3.36
N LYS A 339 -44.43 -78.09 -3.42
CA LYS A 339 -45.84 -78.47 -3.28
C LYS A 339 -46.28 -79.42 -4.41
N ALA A 340 -45.84 -79.19 -5.64
CA ALA A 340 -46.12 -80.07 -6.77
C ALA A 340 -45.45 -81.44 -6.60
N ARG A 341 -44.19 -81.46 -6.13
CA ARG A 341 -43.43 -82.69 -5.83
C ARG A 341 -44.08 -83.53 -4.75
N VAL A 342 -44.55 -82.91 -3.65
CA VAL A 342 -45.32 -83.58 -2.60
C VAL A 342 -46.64 -84.13 -3.16
N SER A 343 -47.38 -83.33 -3.94
CA SER A 343 -48.65 -83.76 -4.54
C SER A 343 -48.48 -84.93 -5.52
N ALA A 344 -47.37 -84.97 -6.26
CA ALA A 344 -47.02 -86.09 -7.15
C ALA A 344 -46.66 -87.35 -6.34
N ALA A 345 -45.88 -87.23 -5.26
CA ALA A 345 -45.57 -88.35 -4.39
C ALA A 345 -46.81 -88.95 -3.72
N ASP A 346 -47.75 -88.10 -3.27
CA ASP A 346 -49.05 -88.54 -2.73
C ASP A 346 -49.90 -89.26 -3.79
N ALA A 347 -49.87 -88.81 -5.05
CA ALA A 347 -50.54 -89.47 -6.15
C ALA A 347 -49.92 -90.84 -6.47
N ASP A 348 -48.59 -90.95 -6.51
CA ASP A 348 -47.88 -92.22 -6.71
C ASP A 348 -48.16 -93.23 -5.59
N ILE A 349 -48.28 -92.79 -4.34
CA ILE A 349 -48.68 -93.64 -3.21
C ILE A 349 -50.10 -94.18 -3.44
N ARG A 350 -51.06 -93.31 -3.80
CA ARG A 350 -52.45 -93.73 -4.09
C ARG A 350 -52.54 -94.68 -5.29
N ILE A 351 -51.72 -94.46 -6.33
CA ILE A 351 -51.63 -95.36 -7.49
C ILE A 351 -51.09 -96.73 -7.07
N LYS A 352 -50.01 -96.79 -6.27
CA LYS A 352 -49.48 -98.05 -5.72
C LYS A 352 -50.49 -98.77 -4.86
N GLU A 353 -51.21 -98.08 -3.97
CA GLU A 353 -52.29 -98.69 -3.21
C GLU A 353 -53.42 -99.24 -4.11
N ALA A 354 -53.81 -98.50 -5.15
CA ALA A 354 -54.83 -98.94 -6.10
C ALA A 354 -54.37 -100.16 -6.93
N MET A 355 -53.09 -100.20 -7.32
CA MET A 355 -52.49 -101.37 -7.98
C MET A 355 -52.47 -102.58 -7.05
N ASN A 356 -52.03 -102.44 -5.79
CA ASN A 356 -52.03 -103.54 -4.82
C ASN A 356 -53.47 -104.05 -4.54
N ARG A 357 -54.46 -103.17 -4.45
CA ARG A 357 -55.88 -103.55 -4.33
C ARG A 357 -56.39 -104.29 -5.57
N LEU A 358 -56.01 -103.83 -6.77
CA LEU A 358 -56.34 -104.50 -8.03
C LEU A 358 -55.71 -105.88 -8.12
N GLU A 359 -54.43 -106.01 -7.74
CA GLU A 359 -53.71 -107.29 -7.72
C GLU A 359 -54.35 -108.30 -6.75
N SER A 360 -54.75 -107.84 -5.55
CA SER A 360 -55.54 -108.66 -4.60
C SER A 360 -56.87 -109.10 -5.21
N ALA A 361 -57.61 -108.19 -5.83
CA ALA A 361 -58.90 -108.50 -6.46
C ALA A 361 -58.77 -109.42 -7.69
N THR A 362 -57.70 -109.31 -8.47
CA THR A 362 -57.41 -110.25 -9.57
C THR A 362 -57.05 -111.63 -9.04
N LYS A 363 -56.29 -111.71 -7.94
CA LYS A 363 -55.98 -112.98 -7.29
C LYS A 363 -57.21 -113.65 -6.69
N GLU A 364 -58.06 -112.89 -5.98
CA GLU A 364 -59.36 -113.37 -5.51
C GLU A 364 -60.23 -113.88 -6.66
N LYS A 365 -60.24 -113.19 -7.81
CA LYS A 365 -60.94 -113.65 -9.02
C LYS A 365 -60.35 -114.95 -9.58
N GLU A 366 -59.03 -115.10 -9.60
CA GLU A 366 -58.35 -116.32 -10.05
C GLU A 366 -58.64 -117.51 -9.11
N ASP A 367 -58.59 -117.30 -7.79
CA ASP A 367 -58.96 -118.28 -6.78
C ASP A 367 -60.45 -118.68 -6.91
N LEU A 368 -61.35 -117.72 -7.17
CA LEU A 368 -62.77 -117.99 -7.45
C LEU A 368 -62.99 -118.73 -8.77
N LEU A 369 -62.22 -118.41 -9.82
CA LEU A 369 -62.27 -119.16 -11.09
C LEU A 369 -61.81 -120.60 -10.90
N ALA A 370 -60.70 -120.83 -10.18
CA ALA A 370 -60.24 -122.17 -9.85
C ALA A 370 -61.27 -122.96 -9.01
N LEU A 371 -62.00 -122.29 -8.11
CA LEU A 371 -63.12 -122.89 -7.37
C LEU A 371 -64.29 -123.24 -8.30
N VAL A 372 -64.64 -122.36 -9.25
CA VAL A 372 -65.69 -122.63 -10.25
C VAL A 372 -65.29 -123.79 -11.18
N ASP A 373 -64.05 -123.86 -11.63
CA ASP A 373 -63.54 -124.96 -12.45
C ASP A 373 -63.52 -126.29 -11.67
N ALA A 374 -63.19 -126.26 -10.38
CA ALA A 374 -63.29 -127.41 -9.50
C ALA A 374 -64.75 -127.87 -9.32
N LEU A 375 -65.69 -126.94 -9.14
CA LEU A 375 -67.13 -127.22 -9.07
C LEU A 375 -67.69 -127.74 -10.40
N GLN A 376 -67.30 -127.16 -11.54
CA GLN A 376 -67.65 -127.68 -12.87
C GLN A 376 -67.08 -129.09 -13.07
N SER A 377 -65.83 -129.34 -12.66
CA SER A 377 -65.22 -130.67 -12.69
C SER A 377 -65.94 -131.68 -11.77
N GLN A 378 -66.52 -131.22 -10.66
CA GLN A 378 -67.35 -132.02 -9.77
C GLN A 378 -68.73 -132.30 -10.37
N ILE A 379 -69.33 -131.33 -11.07
CA ILE A 379 -70.59 -131.48 -11.81
C ILE A 379 -70.39 -132.41 -13.03
N GLN A 380 -69.29 -132.31 -13.77
CA GLN A 380 -68.97 -133.26 -14.84
C GLN A 380 -68.76 -134.66 -14.29
N ARG A 381 -68.05 -134.81 -13.17
CA ARG A 381 -67.93 -136.10 -12.46
C ARG A 381 -69.30 -136.65 -12.01
N SER A 382 -70.22 -135.81 -11.53
CA SER A 382 -71.57 -136.24 -11.14
C SER A 382 -72.47 -136.54 -12.34
N ALA A 383 -72.30 -135.84 -13.47
CA ALA A 383 -72.99 -136.11 -14.73
C ALA A 383 -72.50 -137.42 -15.37
N VAL A 384 -71.20 -137.71 -15.34
CA VAL A 384 -70.62 -139.00 -15.72
C VAL A 384 -71.11 -140.10 -14.77
N HIS A 385 -71.17 -139.85 -13.46
CA HIS A 385 -71.70 -140.82 -12.49
C HIS A 385 -73.21 -141.09 -12.70
N ASN A 386 -74.01 -140.07 -13.06
CA ASN A 386 -75.42 -140.23 -13.42
C ASN A 386 -75.60 -140.93 -14.79
N SER A 387 -74.72 -140.68 -15.76
CA SER A 387 -74.71 -141.40 -17.04
C SER A 387 -74.40 -142.90 -16.84
N ILE A 388 -73.44 -143.21 -15.97
CA ILE A 388 -73.12 -144.60 -15.56
C ILE A 388 -74.25 -145.24 -14.74
N ARG A 389 -75.04 -144.47 -13.97
CA ARG A 389 -76.27 -144.98 -13.34
C ARG A 389 -77.38 -145.25 -14.35
N LEU A 390 -77.48 -144.46 -15.42
CA LEU A 390 -78.53 -144.62 -16.44
C LEU A 390 -78.28 -145.81 -17.38
N THR A 391 -77.05 -146.29 -17.51
CA THR A 391 -76.78 -147.61 -18.13
C THR A 391 -77.09 -148.79 -17.21
N SER A 392 -77.13 -148.61 -15.88
CA SER A 392 -77.29 -149.73 -14.92
C SER A 392 -78.73 -150.16 -14.62
N VAL A 393 -79.76 -149.40 -15.03
CA VAL A 393 -81.17 -149.69 -14.66
C VAL A 393 -81.94 -150.45 -15.75
N SER A 394 -81.60 -150.28 -17.03
CA SER A 394 -82.42 -150.82 -18.15
C SER A 394 -82.19 -152.30 -18.51
N ILE A 395 -81.28 -153.01 -17.84
CA ILE A 395 -80.87 -154.39 -18.22
C ILE A 395 -81.41 -155.47 -17.26
N GLN A 396 -82.10 -155.09 -16.16
CA GLN A 396 -82.47 -156.02 -15.08
C GLN A 396 -83.97 -156.34 -14.89
N SER A 397 -84.88 -155.94 -15.78
CA SER A 397 -86.34 -156.07 -15.53
C SER A 397 -87.18 -156.84 -16.57
N GLU A 398 -86.62 -157.76 -17.38
CA GLU A 398 -87.46 -158.49 -18.36
C GLU A 398 -87.10 -159.96 -18.67
N VAL A 399 -86.57 -160.73 -17.69
CA VAL A 399 -86.33 -162.19 -17.85
C VAL A 399 -86.86 -163.01 -16.65
N SER A 400 -88.04 -162.67 -16.11
CA SER A 400 -88.68 -163.45 -15.02
C SER A 400 -90.22 -163.42 -15.02
N ARG A 401 -90.85 -163.95 -16.08
CA ARG A 401 -92.21 -164.54 -15.98
C ARG A 401 -92.32 -165.84 -16.78
N ASN A 402 -92.18 -166.95 -16.06
CA ASN A 402 -92.35 -168.30 -16.59
C ASN A 402 -93.84 -168.66 -16.85
N ARG A 403 -94.12 -168.98 -18.11
CA ARG A 403 -94.79 -170.20 -18.61
C ARG A 403 -95.65 -171.04 -17.62
N ILE A 404 -96.97 -170.96 -17.83
CA ILE A 404 -98.09 -171.79 -17.29
C ILE A 404 -99.20 -171.67 -18.39
N LEU A 405 -99.92 -172.69 -18.90
CA LEU A 405 -99.94 -174.16 -18.71
C LEU A 405 -100.43 -174.90 -20.02
N LEU A 406 -100.80 -176.19 -19.90
CA LEU A 406 -101.43 -177.15 -20.86
C LEU A 406 -102.79 -176.67 -21.48
N GLU A 407 -103.04 -176.81 -22.79
CA GLU A 407 -103.73 -177.92 -23.57
C GLU A 407 -105.29 -177.89 -23.52
N PRO A 408 -106.06 -178.51 -24.46
CA PRO A 408 -105.74 -179.12 -25.76
C PRO A 408 -106.63 -178.69 -26.96
N ALA A 409 -106.39 -179.32 -28.13
CA ALA A 409 -107.01 -179.17 -29.46
C ALA A 409 -106.45 -178.06 -30.37
#